data_AF-A0A429ZPJ9-F1
#
_entry.id   AF-A0A429ZPJ9-F1
#
_cell.length_a   1.000
_cell.length_b   1.000
_cell.length_c   1.000
_cell.angle_alpha   90.00
_cell.angle_beta   90.00
_cell.angle_gamma   90.00
#
_symmetry.space_group_name_H-M   'P 1'
#
loop_
_entity.id
_entity.type
_entity.pdbx_description
1 polymer ?
#
loop_
_entity_poly.entity_id
_entity_poly.type
_entity_poly.pdbx_seq_one_letter_code
_entity_poly.pdbx_strand_id
1 'polypeptide(L)'
;MKKLTQEPFPISVVDDGSGELYQEKFQQLSLMGVTVLSYLVNHGKGYALKFGFRYIQKIYPTSHIVTADGDGQHSIENIKRMIQRMEYLPLNVLLLGVRHFDKQTTPIKSYYGNRMTSLIYFLSSGIKLEDTQTGLRGFHSQMIPDLLKIPGNRFEYEMNQLIDLVKDGYTIDILSVVSLSFLIIHCIP
;
A
#
# COMPACT_ATOMS: atom_id res chain seq x y z
N MET A 1 -12.30 -9.23 -9.09
CA MET A 1 -12.59 -10.08 -7.91
C MET A 1 -12.27 -11.55 -8.16
N LYS A 2 -12.96 -12.31 -9.03
CA LYS A 2 -12.65 -13.74 -9.31
C LYS A 2 -11.18 -14.06 -9.67
N LYS A 3 -10.44 -13.13 -10.28
CA LYS A 3 -9.00 -13.32 -10.60
C LYS A 3 -8.07 -13.18 -9.39
N LEU A 4 -8.46 -12.43 -8.34
CA LEU A 4 -7.62 -12.18 -7.16
C LEU A 4 -7.54 -13.39 -6.25
N THR A 5 -8.65 -14.09 -6.09
CA THR A 5 -8.80 -15.26 -5.23
C THR A 5 -8.14 -16.52 -5.81
N GLN A 6 -7.54 -16.40 -6.99
CA GLN A 6 -6.76 -17.45 -7.66
C GLN A 6 -5.24 -17.23 -7.49
N GLU A 7 -4.84 -16.14 -6.85
CA GLU A 7 -3.43 -15.83 -6.63
C GLU A 7 -2.88 -16.58 -5.41
N PRO A 8 -1.57 -16.90 -5.39
CA PRO A 8 -0.96 -17.74 -4.36
C PRO A 8 -0.74 -17.02 -3.02
N PHE A 9 -1.15 -15.76 -2.89
CA PHE A 9 -0.95 -14.96 -1.68
C PHE A 9 -2.29 -14.68 -0.97
N PRO A 10 -2.29 -14.64 0.38
CA PRO A 10 -3.50 -14.36 1.14
C PRO A 10 -3.97 -12.92 0.94
N ILE A 11 -5.28 -12.74 1.01
CA ILE A 11 -5.94 -11.46 0.81
C ILE A 11 -6.70 -11.09 2.07
N SER A 12 -6.51 -9.86 2.56
CA SER A 12 -7.31 -9.29 3.65
C SER A 12 -8.01 -8.01 3.19
N VAL A 13 -9.28 -7.88 3.54
CA VAL A 13 -10.12 -6.69 3.38
C VAL A 13 -10.38 -6.11 4.75
N VAL A 14 -10.32 -4.80 4.88
CA VAL A 14 -10.96 -4.10 6.00
C VAL A 14 -12.19 -3.42 5.43
N ASP A 15 -13.37 -3.65 6.01
CA ASP A 15 -14.58 -2.87 5.83
C ASP A 15 -14.68 -1.89 6.99
N ASP A 16 -14.62 -0.59 6.70
CA ASP A 16 -14.59 0.48 7.68
C ASP A 16 -15.97 0.98 8.14
N GLY A 17 -17.02 0.19 7.91
CA GLY A 17 -18.38 0.52 8.34
C GLY A 17 -19.31 0.86 7.18
N SER A 18 -19.17 0.17 6.04
CA SER A 18 -19.96 0.40 4.82
C SER A 18 -21.47 0.13 4.99
N GLY A 19 -21.89 -0.47 6.10
CA GLY A 19 -23.30 -0.74 6.43
C GLY A 19 -23.91 -1.97 5.75
N GLU A 20 -25.20 -2.20 6.00
CA GLU A 20 -25.92 -3.43 5.58
C GLU A 20 -25.90 -3.68 4.06
N LEU A 21 -25.95 -2.60 3.27
CA LEU A 21 -25.98 -2.67 1.80
C LEU A 21 -24.74 -3.34 1.17
N TYR A 22 -23.63 -3.42 1.92
CA TYR A 22 -22.38 -4.00 1.44
C TYR A 22 -22.06 -5.36 2.10
N GLN A 23 -22.84 -5.79 3.10
CA GLN A 23 -22.60 -7.04 3.81
C GLN A 23 -22.61 -8.25 2.88
N GLU A 24 -23.55 -8.32 1.94
CA GLU A 24 -23.61 -9.43 0.98
C GLU A 24 -22.34 -9.51 0.12
N LYS A 25 -21.79 -8.36 -0.30
CA LYS A 25 -20.54 -8.31 -1.07
C LYS A 25 -19.36 -8.82 -0.25
N PHE A 26 -19.26 -8.42 1.01
CA PHE A 26 -18.21 -8.91 1.90
C PHE A 26 -18.35 -10.39 2.23
N GLN A 27 -19.57 -10.89 2.41
CA GLN A 27 -19.82 -12.33 2.58
C GLN A 27 -19.37 -13.11 1.34
N GLN A 28 -19.68 -12.61 0.13
CA GLN A 28 -19.20 -13.22 -1.11
C GLN A 28 -17.66 -13.24 -1.16
N LEU A 29 -16.97 -12.18 -0.74
CA LEU A 29 -15.50 -12.17 -0.68
C LEU A 29 -14.97 -13.23 0.29
N SER A 30 -15.56 -13.35 1.48
CA SER A 30 -15.21 -14.38 2.46
C SER A 30 -15.37 -15.79 1.90
N LEU A 31 -16.46 -16.06 1.17
CA LEU A 31 -16.69 -17.35 0.50
C LEU A 31 -15.65 -17.65 -0.59
N MET A 32 -14.98 -16.63 -1.12
CA MET A 32 -13.90 -16.78 -2.08
C MET A 32 -12.50 -16.87 -1.43
N GLY A 33 -12.42 -17.03 -0.10
CA GLY A 33 -11.17 -17.20 0.64
C GLY A 33 -10.48 -15.89 1.03
N VAL A 34 -11.17 -14.75 0.89
CA VAL A 34 -10.67 -13.45 1.35
C VAL A 34 -10.95 -13.30 2.85
N THR A 35 -9.94 -12.93 3.63
CA THR A 35 -10.20 -12.51 5.02
C THR A 35 -10.90 -11.16 4.99
N VAL A 36 -12.09 -11.04 5.61
CA VAL A 36 -12.75 -9.75 5.79
C VAL A 36 -12.73 -9.39 7.28
N LEU A 37 -12.16 -8.23 7.58
CA LEU A 37 -12.14 -7.58 8.88
C LEU A 37 -13.14 -6.43 8.81
N SER A 38 -13.94 -6.20 9.86
CA SER A 38 -14.89 -5.10 9.85
C SER A 38 -15.09 -4.48 11.23
N TYR A 39 -15.55 -3.22 11.22
CA TYR A 39 -16.02 -2.50 12.41
C TYR A 39 -17.17 -1.56 12.03
N LEU A 40 -17.95 -1.14 13.02
CA LEU A 40 -19.26 -0.50 12.77
C LEU A 40 -19.18 0.97 12.34
N VAL A 41 -18.19 1.71 12.82
CA VAL A 41 -18.12 3.18 12.66
C VAL A 41 -16.91 3.57 11.83
N ASN A 42 -17.12 4.36 10.78
CA ASN A 42 -16.03 4.87 9.96
C ASN A 42 -15.13 5.82 10.75
N HIS A 43 -13.88 5.39 10.96
CA HIS A 43 -12.83 6.14 11.64
C HIS A 43 -11.75 6.71 10.69
N GLY A 44 -11.90 6.48 9.38
CA GLY A 44 -11.00 6.93 8.32
C GLY A 44 -9.94 5.91 7.88
N LYS A 45 -9.29 6.24 6.75
CA LYS A 45 -8.29 5.39 6.07
C LYS A 45 -7.11 4.98 6.94
N GLY A 46 -6.51 5.92 7.67
CA GLY A 46 -5.43 5.61 8.59
C GLY A 46 -5.84 4.62 9.69
N TYR A 47 -7.07 4.72 10.20
CA TYR A 47 -7.59 3.75 11.16
C TYR A 47 -7.76 2.38 10.52
N ALA A 48 -8.38 2.30 9.34
CA ALA A 48 -8.57 1.04 8.61
C ALA A 48 -7.23 0.35 8.32
N LEU A 49 -6.22 1.11 7.85
CA LEU A 49 -4.86 0.62 7.63
C LEU A 49 -4.28 0.03 8.92
N LYS A 50 -4.32 0.77 10.03
CA LYS A 50 -3.82 0.30 11.33
C LYS A 50 -4.58 -0.92 11.85
N PHE A 51 -5.89 -0.98 11.63
CA PHE A 51 -6.72 -2.11 12.01
C PHE A 51 -6.28 -3.38 11.25
N GLY A 52 -6.10 -3.27 9.94
CA GLY A 52 -5.53 -4.34 9.12
C GLY A 52 -4.11 -4.72 9.55
N PHE A 53 -3.24 -3.74 9.82
CA PHE A 53 -1.86 -4.01 10.24
C PHE A 53 -1.77 -4.79 11.55
N ARG A 54 -2.64 -4.52 12.52
CA ARG A 54 -2.71 -5.31 13.77
C ARG A 54 -3.07 -6.77 13.51
N TYR A 55 -4.02 -7.01 12.59
CA TYR A 55 -4.37 -8.36 12.18
C TYR A 55 -3.20 -9.05 11.47
N ILE A 56 -2.61 -8.39 10.48
CA ILE A 56 -1.48 -8.93 9.71
C ILE A 56 -0.28 -9.23 10.60
N GLN A 57 0.06 -8.36 11.54
CA GLN A 57 1.16 -8.61 12.49
C GLN A 57 0.96 -9.89 13.30
N LYS A 58 -0.29 -10.21 13.66
CA LYS A 58 -0.62 -11.40 14.44
C LYS A 58 -0.58 -12.68 13.61
N ILE A 59 -1.05 -12.62 12.37
CA ILE A 59 -1.25 -13.81 11.51
C ILE A 59 -0.05 -14.07 10.59
N TYR A 60 0.62 -13.02 10.13
CA TYR A 60 1.72 -13.05 9.17
C TYR A 60 2.95 -12.29 9.73
N PRO A 61 3.58 -12.79 10.81
CA PRO A 61 4.65 -12.09 11.52
C PRO A 61 5.95 -11.92 10.70
N THR A 62 6.09 -12.62 9.58
CA THR A 62 7.24 -12.54 8.68
C THR A 62 6.77 -12.64 7.25
N SER A 63 6.37 -11.51 6.67
CA SER A 63 5.87 -11.43 5.31
C SER A 63 6.10 -10.05 4.71
N HIS A 64 6.17 -9.99 3.38
CA HIS A 64 6.03 -8.74 2.65
C HIS A 64 4.55 -8.39 2.51
N ILE A 65 4.23 -7.11 2.67
CA ILE A 65 2.87 -6.61 2.70
C ILE A 65 2.74 -5.57 1.60
N VAL A 66 1.69 -5.68 0.81
CA VAL A 66 1.28 -4.64 -0.14
C VAL A 66 -0.08 -4.13 0.27
N THR A 67 -0.21 -2.82 0.44
CA THR A 67 -1.51 -2.14 0.58
C THR A 67 -1.92 -1.58 -0.76
N ALA A 68 -3.22 -1.55 -1.03
CA ALA A 68 -3.78 -0.82 -2.16
C ALA A 68 -5.17 -0.29 -1.83
N ASP A 69 -5.58 0.77 -2.53
CA ASP A 69 -6.90 1.35 -2.39
C ASP A 69 -8.01 0.43 -2.90
N GLY A 70 -9.16 0.51 -2.23
CA GLY A 70 -10.35 -0.31 -2.50
C GLY A 70 -11.19 0.15 -3.69
N ASP A 71 -10.81 1.21 -4.38
CA ASP A 71 -11.51 1.79 -5.53
C ASP A 71 -11.30 1.01 -6.84
N GLY A 72 -10.41 0.01 -6.82
CA GLY A 72 -10.12 -0.83 -7.96
C GLY A 72 -9.19 -0.19 -8.98
N GLN A 73 -8.32 0.76 -8.59
CA GLN A 73 -7.40 1.42 -9.54
C GLN A 73 -6.03 0.72 -9.76
N HIS A 74 -5.58 -0.24 -8.92
CA HIS A 74 -4.19 -0.79 -8.97
C HIS A 74 -3.68 -1.78 -10.04
N SER A 75 -3.38 -3.06 -9.87
CA SER A 75 -3.33 -4.13 -10.92
C SER A 75 -2.75 -5.33 -10.22
N ILE A 76 -3.32 -6.52 -10.41
CA ILE A 76 -2.74 -7.74 -9.81
C ILE A 76 -1.27 -7.86 -10.25
N GLU A 77 -0.99 -7.50 -11.50
CA GLU A 77 0.36 -7.50 -12.04
C GLU A 77 1.28 -6.50 -11.32
N ASN A 78 0.79 -5.31 -10.97
CA ASN A 78 1.55 -4.32 -10.21
C ASN A 78 1.83 -4.81 -8.78
N ILE A 79 0.86 -5.47 -8.14
CA ILE A 79 1.10 -6.11 -6.85
C ILE A 79 2.17 -7.19 -6.96
N LYS A 80 2.09 -8.07 -7.96
CA LYS A 80 3.11 -9.09 -8.19
C LYS A 80 4.49 -8.47 -8.40
N ARG A 81 4.57 -7.42 -9.21
CA ARG A 81 5.81 -6.67 -9.43
C ARG A 81 6.33 -6.02 -8.15
N MET A 82 5.45 -5.51 -7.29
CA MET A 82 5.84 -4.98 -5.98
C MET A 82 6.37 -6.08 -5.05
N ILE A 83 5.67 -7.21 -4.96
CA ILE A 83 6.10 -8.37 -4.16
C ILE A 83 7.48 -8.83 -4.63
N GLN A 84 7.65 -9.07 -5.94
CA GLN A 84 8.93 -9.44 -6.53
C GLN A 84 10.01 -8.41 -6.26
N ARG A 85 9.71 -7.11 -6.36
CA ARG A 85 10.68 -6.04 -6.08
C ARG A 85 11.12 -6.06 -4.61
N MET A 86 10.19 -6.32 -3.68
CA MET A 86 10.46 -6.34 -2.25
C MET A 86 11.38 -7.49 -1.82
N GLU A 87 11.41 -8.62 -2.54
CA GLU A 87 12.34 -9.73 -2.27
C GLU A 87 13.82 -9.30 -2.31
N TYR A 88 14.13 -8.25 -3.07
CA TYR A 88 15.48 -7.72 -3.24
C TYR A 88 15.72 -6.42 -2.46
N LEU A 89 14.78 -5.98 -1.63
CA LEU A 89 14.87 -4.75 -0.85
C LEU A 89 15.23 -5.02 0.61
N PRO A 90 16.04 -4.16 1.25
CA PRO A 90 16.22 -4.18 2.70
C PRO A 90 14.88 -4.07 3.45
N LEU A 91 14.83 -4.66 4.65
CA LEU A 91 13.61 -4.75 5.46
C LEU A 91 13.12 -3.39 5.99
N ASN A 92 13.97 -2.36 5.94
CA ASN A 92 13.68 -0.98 6.32
C ASN A 92 13.36 -0.07 5.11
N VAL A 93 12.84 -0.63 4.02
CA VAL A 93 12.39 0.12 2.82
C VAL A 93 10.87 0.16 2.75
N LEU A 94 10.31 1.37 2.56
CA LEU A 94 8.95 1.57 2.07
C LEU A 94 8.98 1.71 0.54
N LEU A 95 8.37 0.77 -0.17
CA LEU A 95 8.22 0.81 -1.63
C LEU A 95 6.91 1.52 -2.01
N LEU A 96 6.99 2.55 -2.85
CA LEU A 96 5.83 3.26 -3.38
C LEU A 96 5.58 2.88 -4.84
N GLY A 97 4.35 2.51 -5.17
CA GLY A 97 3.92 2.34 -6.56
C GLY A 97 3.42 3.67 -7.13
N VAL A 98 4.15 4.27 -8.07
CA VAL A 98 3.75 5.56 -8.69
C VAL A 98 3.36 5.41 -10.14
N ARG A 99 2.38 6.19 -10.60
CA ARG A 99 1.97 6.22 -12.01
C ARG A 99 3.02 6.95 -12.85
N HIS A 100 3.33 6.43 -14.04
CA HIS A 100 4.20 7.12 -14.97
C HIS A 100 3.38 8.13 -15.80
N PHE A 101 3.72 9.42 -15.72
CA PHE A 101 3.25 10.43 -16.68
C PHE A 101 4.15 10.36 -17.92
N ASP A 102 3.62 9.79 -18.99
CA ASP A 102 4.34 9.59 -20.24
C ASP A 102 4.68 10.96 -20.89
N LYS A 103 5.96 11.31 -20.97
CA LYS A 103 6.47 12.24 -21.97
C LYS A 103 7.40 11.44 -22.88
N GLN A 104 6.88 11.18 -24.08
CA GLN A 104 7.51 10.48 -25.18
C GLN A 104 9.03 10.66 -25.26
N THR A 105 9.73 9.56 -25.53
CA THR A 105 11.17 9.40 -25.83
C THR A 105 12.12 9.29 -24.63
N THR A 106 12.56 8.07 -24.30
CA THR A 106 13.99 7.73 -24.05
C THR A 106 14.16 6.20 -23.94
N PRO A 107 14.98 5.56 -24.78
CA PRO A 107 15.34 4.14 -24.64
C PRO A 107 16.43 3.88 -23.59
N ILE A 108 16.13 2.96 -22.66
CA ILE A 108 16.89 1.73 -22.33
C ILE A 108 18.41 1.88 -22.08
N LYS A 109 18.83 2.07 -20.81
CA LYS A 109 19.90 1.27 -20.11
C LYS A 109 20.56 1.89 -18.85
N SER A 110 20.26 3.13 -18.42
CA SER A 110 20.95 3.70 -17.24
C SER A 110 20.13 4.72 -16.40
N TYR A 111 18.83 4.86 -16.66
CA TYR A 111 18.07 6.02 -16.15
C TYR A 111 17.44 5.86 -14.75
N TYR A 112 17.25 4.62 -14.25
CA TYR A 112 16.52 4.37 -12.99
C TYR A 112 17.42 4.03 -11.79
N GLY A 113 18.65 3.60 -12.01
CA GLY A 113 19.62 3.31 -10.94
C GLY A 113 20.23 4.55 -10.27
N ASN A 114 20.14 5.73 -10.90
CA ASN A 114 20.68 6.99 -10.40
C ASN A 114 19.62 8.07 -10.10
N ARG A 115 18.33 7.72 -10.08
CA ARG A 115 17.28 8.58 -9.52
C ARG A 115 17.07 8.38 -8.01
N MET A 116 17.89 7.55 -7.37
CA MET A 116 18.11 7.60 -5.93
C MET A 116 18.55 9.01 -5.46
N THR A 117 19.03 9.88 -6.35
CA THR A 117 19.57 11.18 -5.98
C THR A 117 18.66 12.37 -6.30
N SER A 118 17.60 12.26 -7.10
CA SER A 118 16.75 13.44 -7.41
C SER A 118 15.66 13.72 -6.35
N LEU A 119 15.42 12.79 -5.39
CA LEU A 119 14.43 12.93 -4.30
C LEU A 119 14.98 12.66 -2.88
N ILE A 120 16.29 12.51 -2.67
CA ILE A 120 16.89 12.97 -1.38
C ILE A 120 16.68 14.52 -1.24
N TYR A 121 16.09 15.16 -2.25
CA TYR A 121 16.47 16.40 -2.90
C TYR A 121 15.29 17.30 -3.31
N PHE A 122 14.08 17.09 -2.77
CA PHE A 122 13.23 18.27 -2.53
C PHE A 122 13.58 18.91 -1.15
N LEU A 123 14.71 18.50 -0.52
CA LEU A 123 15.65 19.36 0.26
C LEU A 123 15.85 19.09 1.76
N SER A 124 15.13 18.18 2.41
CA SER A 124 14.79 18.15 3.86
C SER A 124 13.27 18.10 4.18
N SER A 125 12.29 17.89 3.27
CA SER A 125 12.28 17.41 1.88
C SER A 125 11.13 17.90 0.99
N GLY A 126 10.25 18.80 1.44
CA GLY A 126 9.17 19.58 0.75
C GLY A 126 8.41 19.02 -0.49
N ILE A 127 8.54 17.75 -0.83
CA ILE A 127 7.75 16.91 -1.72
C ILE A 127 6.77 17.62 -2.68
N LYS A 128 7.15 17.67 -3.97
CA LYS A 128 6.18 17.56 -5.08
C LYS A 128 6.35 16.20 -5.76
N LEU A 129 5.96 15.15 -5.04
CA LEU A 129 5.56 13.90 -5.66
C LEU A 129 4.27 14.23 -6.40
N GLU A 130 4.28 14.15 -7.74
CA GLU A 130 3.08 14.40 -8.55
C GLU A 130 1.91 13.46 -8.20
N ASP A 131 2.17 12.43 -7.38
CA ASP A 131 1.20 11.56 -6.71
C ASP A 131 1.73 11.15 -5.30
N THR A 132 1.69 12.02 -4.29
CA THR A 132 1.92 11.62 -2.87
C THR A 132 0.82 10.72 -2.31
N GLN A 133 -0.33 10.70 -2.99
CA GLN A 133 -1.54 9.98 -2.60
C GLN A 133 -1.66 8.63 -3.33
N THR A 134 -0.54 7.92 -3.52
CA THR A 134 -0.64 6.52 -3.94
C THR A 134 -0.91 5.64 -2.71
N GLY A 135 -2.07 5.01 -2.70
CA GLY A 135 -2.41 3.96 -1.72
C GLY A 135 -1.68 2.64 -1.97
N LEU A 136 -0.94 2.53 -3.08
CA LEU A 136 -0.14 1.37 -3.42
C LEU A 136 1.24 1.42 -2.77
N ARG A 137 1.40 0.72 -1.65
CA ARG A 137 2.62 0.73 -0.82
C ARG A 137 3.04 -0.67 -0.45
N GLY A 138 4.34 -0.93 -0.41
CA GLY A 138 4.94 -2.21 -0.09
C GLY A 138 5.94 -2.07 1.06
N PHE A 139 5.88 -2.96 2.04
CA PHE A 139 6.83 -2.95 3.16
C PHE A 139 6.93 -4.34 3.79
N HIS A 140 7.97 -4.58 4.58
CA HIS A 140 8.09 -5.80 5.35
C HIS A 140 7.31 -5.72 6.68
N SER A 141 6.68 -6.81 7.11
CA SER A 141 5.94 -6.93 8.38
C SER A 141 6.66 -6.40 9.63
N GLN A 142 7.99 -6.41 9.65
CA GLN A 142 8.79 -5.81 10.73
C GLN A 142 8.61 -4.30 10.88
N MET A 143 8.10 -3.60 9.86
CA MET A 143 7.79 -2.18 9.91
C MET A 143 6.46 -1.89 10.64
N ILE A 144 5.59 -2.89 10.84
CA ILE A 144 4.27 -2.68 11.45
C ILE A 144 4.32 -2.01 12.83
N PRO A 145 5.19 -2.41 13.79
CA PRO A 145 5.26 -1.77 15.09
C PRO A 145 5.41 -0.25 15.01
N ASP A 146 6.23 0.23 14.08
CA ASP A 146 6.50 1.67 13.91
C ASP A 146 5.40 2.35 13.11
N LEU A 147 4.89 1.71 12.06
CA LEU A 147 3.69 2.16 11.33
C LEU A 147 2.49 2.39 12.27
N LEU A 148 2.28 1.52 13.26
CA LEU A 148 1.18 1.65 14.22
C LEU A 148 1.32 2.85 15.16
N LYS A 149 2.53 3.38 15.38
CA LYS A 149 2.80 4.55 16.25
C LYS A 149 2.54 5.87 15.53
N ILE A 150 2.60 5.88 14.20
CA ILE A 150 2.47 7.10 13.39
C ILE A 150 1.08 7.73 13.61
N PRO A 151 0.99 9.04 13.90
CA PRO A 151 -0.28 9.71 14.18
C PRO A 151 -1.15 9.85 12.92
N GLY A 152 -2.45 10.11 13.12
CA GLY A 152 -3.41 10.27 12.04
C GLY A 152 -4.29 9.04 11.83
N ASN A 153 -5.55 9.28 11.51
CA ASN A 153 -6.56 8.23 11.30
C ASN A 153 -7.28 8.38 9.95
N ARG A 154 -7.12 9.49 9.23
CA ARG A 154 -7.68 9.70 7.89
C ARG A 154 -6.54 9.78 6.87
N PHE A 155 -6.71 10.55 5.81
CA PHE A 155 -5.76 10.64 4.69
C PHE A 155 -4.39 11.20 5.09
N GLU A 156 -4.30 11.99 6.17
CA GLU A 156 -3.04 12.51 6.71
C GLU A 156 -2.08 11.41 7.15
N TYR A 157 -2.59 10.23 7.53
CA TYR A 157 -1.76 9.12 7.98
C TYR A 157 -0.75 8.67 6.92
N GLU A 158 -1.17 8.63 5.66
CA GLU A 158 -0.29 8.24 4.54
C GLU A 158 0.83 9.25 4.30
N MET A 159 0.58 10.53 4.55
CA MET A 159 1.63 11.55 4.51
C MET A 159 2.57 11.41 5.71
N ASN A 160 2.02 11.20 6.91
CA ASN A 160 2.81 11.00 8.12
C ASN A 160 3.72 9.76 8.01
N GLN A 161 3.28 8.70 7.34
CA GLN A 161 4.14 7.55 7.00
C GLN A 161 5.42 7.96 6.27
N LEU A 162 5.32 8.83 5.26
CA LEU A 162 6.49 9.26 4.48
C LEU A 162 7.44 10.12 5.32
N ILE A 163 6.88 10.92 6.23
CA ILE A 163 7.66 11.85 7.06
C ILE A 163 8.33 11.10 8.21
N ASP A 164 7.57 10.32 8.97
CA ASP A 164 8.04 9.75 10.24
C ASP A 164 8.93 8.53 10.01
N LEU A 165 8.65 7.68 9.02
CA LEU A 165 9.57 6.59 8.68
C LEU A 165 10.93 7.11 8.22
N VAL A 166 10.99 8.20 7.46
CA VAL A 166 12.29 8.77 7.05
C VAL A 166 13.05 9.33 8.26
N LYS A 167 12.35 9.95 9.23
CA LYS A 167 12.98 10.39 10.49
C LYS A 167 13.52 9.22 11.31
N ASP A 168 12.81 8.09 11.29
CA ASP A 168 13.18 6.86 12.01
C ASP A 168 14.25 6.02 11.28
N GLY A 169 14.82 6.53 10.17
CA GLY A 169 15.92 5.89 9.46
C GLY A 169 15.51 4.87 8.40
N TYR A 170 14.22 4.81 8.04
CA TYR A 170 13.75 4.05 6.88
C TYR A 170 14.06 4.77 5.58
N THR A 171 14.15 4.01 4.50
CA THR A 171 14.35 4.56 3.15
C THR A 171 13.10 4.34 2.28
N ILE A 172 12.94 5.17 1.25
CA ILE A 172 11.81 5.08 0.32
C ILE A 172 12.36 4.68 -1.05
N ASP A 173 11.78 3.64 -1.65
CA ASP A 173 12.02 3.26 -3.04
C ASP A 173 10.74 3.42 -3.86
N ILE A 174 10.87 3.55 -5.18
CA ILE A 174 9.78 3.82 -6.10
C ILE A 174 9.76 2.79 -7.22
N LEU A 175 8.60 2.18 -7.44
CA LEU A 175 8.32 1.32 -8.58
C LEU A 175 7.32 2.01 -9.51
N SER A 176 7.72 2.21 -10.77
CA SER A 176 6.80 2.66 -11.81
C SER A 176 5.77 1.58 -12.13
N VAL A 177 4.50 1.90 -11.88
CA VAL A 177 3.35 1.04 -12.17
C VAL A 177 2.53 1.60 -13.32
N VAL A 178 2.09 0.71 -14.22
CA VAL A 178 1.12 1.05 -15.26
C VAL A 178 -0.24 0.85 -14.62
N SER A 179 -1.05 1.90 -14.51
CA SER A 179 -2.43 1.84 -13.95
C SER A 179 -3.20 0.60 -14.43
N LEU A 180 -3.92 -0.14 -13.54
CA LEU A 180 -5.15 -0.99 -13.72
C LEU A 180 -5.45 -2.15 -12.68
N SER A 181 -6.04 -1.87 -11.49
CA SER A 181 -6.77 -2.70 -10.42
C SER A 181 -6.21 -3.77 -9.38
N PHE A 182 -6.34 -3.48 -8.05
CA PHE A 182 -6.33 -4.31 -6.77
C PHE A 182 -5.01 -4.57 -6.00
N LEU A 183 -4.90 -4.65 -4.64
CA LEU A 183 -5.68 -5.27 -3.52
C LEU A 183 -5.64 -4.53 -2.12
N ILE A 184 -6.82 -4.06 -1.69
CA ILE A 184 -7.52 -4.02 -0.39
C ILE A 184 -6.83 -3.69 0.97
N ILE A 185 -6.98 -2.44 1.42
CA ILE A 185 -7.74 -2.09 2.65
C ILE A 185 -8.86 -1.14 2.17
N HIS A 186 -10.12 -1.52 2.38
CA HIS A 186 -11.26 -0.79 1.81
C HIS A 186 -11.77 0.21 2.85
N CYS A 187 -11.51 1.49 2.61
CA CYS A 187 -12.31 2.54 3.21
C CYS A 187 -13.36 2.97 2.19
N ILE A 188 -14.63 2.63 2.41
CA ILE A 188 -15.72 3.32 1.72
C ILE A 188 -16.26 4.39 2.67
N PRO A 189 -16.37 5.66 2.21
CA PRO A 189 -17.04 6.71 2.97
C PRO A 189 -18.55 6.45 3.14
#